data_AF-A0A2D1U3Q0-F1
#
_entry.id   AF-A0A2D1U3Q0-F1
#
_cell.length_a   1.000
_cell.length_b   1.000
_cell.length_c   1.000
_cell.angle_alpha   90.00
_cell.angle_beta   90.00
_cell.angle_gamma   90.00
#
_symmetry.space_group_name_H-M   'P 1'
#
loop_
_entity.id
_entity.type
_entity.pdbx_description
1 polymer ?
#
loop_
_entity_poly.entity_id
_entity_poly.type
_entity_poly.pdbx_seq_one_letter_code
_entity_poly.pdbx_strand_id
1 'polypeptide(L)'
;MKEKYKLLKGRPSMKVGKRTRKIDVRFTEEEFALILEMEKILGLKRTDLIRTRVLQSSKVIINAREFIVQLDQLGTELGRIGNNINQLARYANTLNKRSLLSPQIIERYNVLLAEFIKIEHQLEITLRKVIRSMTK
;
A
#
# COMPACT_ATOMS: atom_id res chain seq x y z
N MET A 1 -49.28 3.10 17.37
CA MET A 1 -47.89 3.15 16.88
C MET A 1 -47.12 2.01 17.55
N LYS A 2 -46.57 1.05 16.79
CA LYS A 2 -45.70 -0.01 17.33
C LYS A 2 -44.33 0.12 16.65
N GLU A 3 -43.34 0.48 17.44
CA GLU A 3 -41.95 0.65 17.01
C GLU A 3 -41.33 -0.70 16.64
N LYS A 4 -40.73 -0.74 15.45
CA LYS A 4 -40.10 -1.92 14.85
C LYS A 4 -38.72 -2.10 15.48
N TYR A 5 -38.53 -3.12 16.32
CA TYR A 5 -37.21 -3.44 16.86
C TYR A 5 -36.23 -3.79 15.74
N LYS A 6 -35.11 -3.07 15.72
CA LYS A 6 -34.01 -3.19 14.77
C LYS A 6 -33.28 -4.51 15.05
N LEU A 7 -33.41 -5.50 14.17
CA LEU A 7 -32.72 -6.78 14.28
C LEU A 7 -31.20 -6.56 14.33
N LEU A 8 -30.58 -6.86 15.47
CA LEU A 8 -29.13 -6.90 15.65
C LEU A 8 -28.57 -7.96 14.69
N LYS A 9 -27.85 -7.53 13.65
CA LYS A 9 -27.19 -8.44 12.71
C LYS A 9 -26.13 -9.25 13.48
N GLY A 10 -26.46 -10.52 13.76
CA GLY A 10 -25.53 -11.48 14.33
C GLY A 10 -24.40 -11.86 13.37
N ARG A 11 -23.60 -12.86 13.77
CA ARG A 11 -22.42 -13.40 13.07
C ARG A 11 -22.60 -13.40 11.54
N PRO A 12 -21.63 -12.89 10.76
CA PRO A 12 -21.74 -12.85 9.30
C PRO A 12 -22.02 -14.25 8.74
N SER A 13 -22.96 -14.32 7.78
CA SER A 13 -23.32 -15.58 7.12
C SER A 13 -22.10 -16.15 6.40
N MET A 14 -21.88 -17.45 6.58
CA MET A 14 -20.73 -18.17 6.03
C MET A 14 -20.82 -18.17 4.50
N LYS A 15 -19.90 -17.47 3.82
CA LYS A 15 -20.04 -17.20 2.37
C LYS A 15 -19.70 -18.37 1.45
N VAL A 16 -19.04 -19.44 1.90
CA VAL A 16 -18.74 -20.64 1.09
C VAL A 16 -18.54 -21.85 2.03
N GLY A 17 -18.84 -23.07 1.56
CA GLY A 17 -18.92 -24.32 2.33
C GLY A 17 -17.86 -24.57 3.40
N LYS A 18 -18.28 -25.22 4.49
CA LYS A 18 -17.41 -25.59 5.61
C LYS A 18 -16.24 -26.47 5.14
N ARG A 19 -15.05 -26.18 5.66
CA ARG A 19 -13.86 -27.03 5.49
C ARG A 19 -14.04 -28.30 6.32
N THR A 20 -14.14 -29.46 5.68
CA THR A 20 -14.46 -30.75 6.34
C THR A 20 -13.31 -31.75 6.37
N ARG A 21 -12.25 -31.53 5.59
CA ARG A 21 -11.09 -32.42 5.47
C ARG A 21 -9.88 -31.82 6.20
N LYS A 22 -9.11 -32.66 6.88
CA LYS A 22 -7.86 -32.30 7.56
C LYS A 22 -6.68 -33.06 6.96
N ILE A 23 -5.49 -32.45 7.06
CA ILE A 23 -4.20 -33.05 6.75
C ILE A 23 -3.38 -32.93 8.03
N ASP A 24 -2.88 -34.05 8.55
CA ASP A 24 -2.03 -34.10 9.73
C ASP A 24 -0.58 -34.31 9.27
N VAL A 25 0.34 -33.44 9.69
CA VAL A 25 1.78 -33.48 9.36
C VAL A 25 2.57 -33.31 10.66
N ARG A 26 3.66 -34.06 10.82
CA ARG A 26 4.60 -33.90 11.93
C ARG A 26 5.73 -32.97 11.51
N PHE A 27 6.13 -32.08 12.41
CA PHE A 27 7.24 -31.16 12.24
C PHE A 27 8.29 -31.42 13.32
N THR A 28 9.54 -31.13 13.03
CA THR A 28 10.57 -30.97 14.07
C THR A 28 10.35 -29.66 14.83
N GLU A 29 11.04 -29.50 15.96
CA GLU A 29 10.93 -28.28 16.78
C GLU A 29 11.42 -27.06 15.98
N GLU A 30 12.47 -27.22 15.18
CA GLU A 30 13.06 -26.17 14.34
C GLU A 30 12.10 -25.76 13.22
N GLU A 31 11.48 -26.74 12.55
CA GLU A 31 10.49 -26.48 11.49
C GLU A 31 9.26 -25.76 12.06
N PHE A 32 8.82 -26.15 13.26
CA PHE A 32 7.68 -25.53 13.91
C PHE A 32 7.99 -24.10 14.39
N ALA A 33 9.19 -23.86 14.92
CA ALA A 33 9.66 -22.53 15.29
C ALA A 33 9.65 -21.56 14.09
N LEU A 34 10.06 -22.03 12.91
CA LEU A 34 10.06 -21.25 11.68
C LEU A 34 8.65 -20.86 11.24
N ILE A 35 7.66 -21.76 11.40
CA ILE A 35 6.24 -21.45 11.13
C ILE A 35 5.72 -20.39 12.10
N LEU A 36 6.09 -20.46 13.39
CA LEU A 36 5.68 -19.48 14.40
C LEU A 36 6.28 -18.10 14.12
N GLU A 37 7.54 -18.05 13.68
CA GLU A 37 8.19 -16.80 13.28
C GLU A 37 7.49 -16.19 12.07
N MET A 38 7.20 -16.99 11.04
CA MET A 38 6.45 -16.54 9.87
C MET A 38 5.04 -16.05 10.22
N GLU A 39 4.35 -16.70 11.17
CA GLU A 39 3.05 -16.23 11.70
C GLU A 39 3.17 -14.83 12.32
N LYS A 40 4.23 -14.55 13.10
CA LYS A 40 4.49 -13.24 13.69
C LYS A 40 4.81 -12.17 12.64
N ILE A 41 5.72 -12.48 11.70
CA ILE A 41 6.17 -11.54 10.68
C ILE A 41 5.02 -11.16 9.74
N LEU A 42 4.22 -12.15 9.32
CA LEU A 42 3.19 -11.97 8.30
C LEU A 42 1.83 -11.59 8.89
N GLY A 43 1.63 -11.74 10.20
CA GLY A 43 0.34 -11.49 10.86
C GLY A 43 -0.78 -12.44 10.42
N LEU A 44 -0.42 -13.56 9.80
CA LEU A 44 -1.35 -14.57 9.29
C LEU A 44 -1.39 -15.77 10.23
N LYS A 45 -2.59 -16.34 10.43
CA LYS A 45 -2.72 -17.60 11.18
C LYS A 45 -1.93 -18.69 10.49
N ARG A 46 -1.20 -19.51 11.26
CA ARG A 46 -0.42 -20.64 10.73
C ARG A 46 -1.18 -21.54 9.75
N THR A 47 -2.47 -21.79 9.99
CA THR A 47 -3.30 -22.64 9.11
C THR A 47 -3.62 -21.98 7.77
N ASP A 48 -3.75 -20.65 7.74
CA ASP A 48 -3.96 -19.90 6.51
C ASP A 48 -2.62 -19.69 5.78
N LEU A 49 -1.52 -19.53 6.51
CA LEU A 49 -0.16 -19.50 5.96
C LEU A 49 0.19 -20.80 5.22
N ILE A 50 0.01 -21.95 5.87
CA ILE A 50 0.27 -23.27 5.27
C ILE A 50 -0.61 -23.49 4.04
N ARG A 51 -1.92 -23.18 4.12
CA ARG A 51 -2.82 -23.31 2.97
C ARG A 51 -2.42 -22.42 1.80
N THR A 52 -2.08 -21.16 2.07
CA THR A 52 -1.68 -20.22 1.02
C THR A 52 -0.37 -20.69 0.38
N ARG A 53 0.60 -21.15 1.17
CA ARG A 53 1.86 -21.70 0.67
C ARG A 53 1.66 -22.94 -0.20
N VAL A 54 0.77 -23.85 0.21
CA VAL A 54 0.53 -25.14 -0.47
C VAL A 54 -0.39 -24.99 -1.69
N LEU A 55 -1.43 -24.16 -1.63
CA LEU A 55 -2.45 -24.03 -2.69
C LEU A 55 -2.19 -22.86 -3.64
N GLN A 56 -1.36 -21.89 -3.26
CA GLN A 56 -1.07 -20.67 -4.01
C GLN A 56 0.44 -20.44 -4.07
N SER A 57 1.18 -21.46 -4.52
CA SER A 57 2.65 -21.51 -4.58
C SER A 57 3.34 -20.33 -5.27
N SER A 58 2.59 -19.50 -6.02
CA SER A 58 3.09 -18.28 -6.68
C SER A 58 2.82 -16.97 -5.93
N LYS A 59 2.13 -16.98 -4.78
CA LYS A 59 1.86 -15.75 -4.02
C LYS A 59 3.03 -15.41 -3.11
N VAL A 60 3.72 -14.32 -3.43
CA VAL A 60 4.68 -13.67 -2.55
C VAL A 60 3.93 -13.24 -1.29
N ILE A 61 4.22 -13.87 -0.16
CA ILE A 61 3.66 -13.46 1.13
C ILE A 61 4.52 -12.31 1.65
N ILE A 62 4.06 -11.08 1.42
CA ILE A 62 4.76 -9.87 1.85
C ILE A 62 4.30 -9.52 3.26
N ASN A 63 5.22 -9.09 4.11
CA ASN A 63 4.87 -8.45 5.38
C ASN A 63 4.12 -7.14 5.10
N ALA A 64 2.79 -7.22 5.03
CA ALA A 64 1.95 -6.10 4.66
C ALA A 64 2.13 -4.90 5.59
N ARG A 65 2.43 -5.14 6.88
CA ARG A 65 2.67 -4.08 7.86
C ARG A 65 3.92 -3.28 7.51
N GLU A 66 5.04 -3.97 7.33
CA GLU A 66 6.33 -3.31 7.02
C GLU A 66 6.29 -2.61 5.66
N PHE A 67 5.63 -3.21 4.68
CA PHE A 67 5.40 -2.60 3.38
C PHE A 67 4.57 -1.31 3.47
N ILE A 68 3.48 -1.30 4.25
CA ILE A 68 2.67 -0.10 4.47
C ILE A 68 3.48 0.99 5.17
N VAL A 69 4.33 0.63 6.14
CA VAL A 69 5.21 1.61 6.82
C VAL A 69 6.21 2.24 5.84
N GLN A 70 6.82 1.44 4.96
CA GLN A 70 7.74 1.96 3.95
C GLN A 70 7.01 2.86 2.93
N LEU A 71 5.77 2.52 2.56
CA LEU A 71 4.95 3.38 1.70
C LEU A 71 4.60 4.72 2.36
N ASP A 72 4.32 4.72 3.66
CA ASP A 72 4.02 5.95 4.41
C ASP A 72 5.24 6.88 4.50
N GLN A 73 6.44 6.31 4.71
CA GLN A 73 7.70 7.05 4.64
C GLN A 73 7.94 7.66 3.26
N LEU A 74 7.72 6.89 2.19
CA LEU A 74 7.82 7.39 0.82
C LEU A 74 6.83 8.52 0.55
N GLY A 75 5.58 8.39 1.00
CA GLY A 75 4.56 9.43 0.90
C GLY A 75 4.95 10.72 1.64
N THR A 76 5.57 10.59 2.80
CA THR A 76 6.07 11.73 3.59
C THR A 76 7.15 12.51 2.84
N GLU A 77 8.13 11.81 2.25
CA GLU A 77 9.19 12.45 1.46
C GLU A 77 8.65 13.11 0.19
N LEU A 78 7.69 12.48 -0.49
CA LEU A 78 6.99 13.10 -1.63
C LEU A 78 6.26 14.38 -1.21
N GLY A 79 5.60 14.38 -0.05
CA GLY A 79 4.97 15.57 0.51
C GLY A 79 5.96 16.71 0.78
N ARG A 80 7.16 16.39 1.29
CA ARG A 80 8.25 17.37 1.47
C ARG A 80 8.74 17.93 0.14
N ILE A 81 8.94 17.07 -0.85
CA ILE A 81 9.34 17.47 -2.21
C ILE A 81 8.28 18.40 -2.82
N GLY A 82 6.99 18.05 -2.73
CA GLY A 82 5.88 18.88 -3.20
C GLY A 82 5.84 20.24 -2.53
N ASN A 83 6.09 20.31 -1.22
CA ASN A 83 6.17 21.58 -0.50
C ASN A 83 7.34 22.45 -1.00
N ASN A 84 8.51 21.88 -1.22
CA ASN A 84 9.67 22.59 -1.77
C ASN A 84 9.38 23.13 -3.18
N ILE A 85 8.74 22.32 -4.03
CA ILE A 85 8.31 22.73 -5.37
C ILE A 85 7.32 23.90 -5.29
N ASN A 86 6.36 23.86 -4.36
CA ASN A 86 5.40 24.94 -4.18
C ASN A 86 6.06 26.25 -3.70
N GLN A 87 7.09 26.15 -2.85
CA GLN A 87 7.89 27.30 -2.44
C GLN A 87 8.67 27.91 -3.61
N LEU A 88 9.32 27.08 -4.42
CA LEU A 88 10.02 27.50 -5.64
C LEU A 88 9.06 28.17 -6.63
N ALA A 89 7.86 27.61 -6.82
CA ALA A 89 6.84 28.20 -7.68
C ALA A 89 6.36 29.57 -7.15
N ARG A 90 6.14 29.72 -5.85
CA ARG A 90 5.78 31.01 -5.23
C ARG A 90 6.89 32.05 -5.38
N TYR A 91 8.14 31.65 -5.19
CA TYR A 91 9.29 32.52 -5.37
C TYR A 91 9.43 32.97 -6.83
N ALA A 92 9.32 32.03 -7.78
CA ALA A 92 9.33 32.32 -9.20
C ALA A 92 8.20 33.29 -9.59
N ASN A 93 6.98 33.06 -9.12
CA ASN A 93 5.85 33.97 -9.34
C ASN A 93 6.09 35.38 -8.78
N THR A 94 6.77 35.47 -7.64
CA THR A 94 7.10 36.76 -7.00
C THR A 94 8.14 37.53 -7.81
N LEU A 95 9.18 36.86 -8.30
CA LEU A 95 10.20 37.46 -9.16
C LEU A 95 9.64 37.86 -10.53
N ASN A 96 8.72 37.06 -11.09
CA ASN A 96 8.07 37.36 -12.36
C ASN A 96 7.24 38.65 -12.28
N LYS A 97 6.47 38.83 -11.18
CA LYS A 97 5.73 40.08 -10.93
C LYS A 97 6.63 41.32 -10.82
N ARG A 98 7.90 41.14 -10.47
CA ARG A 98 8.91 42.21 -10.39
C ARG A 98 9.68 42.38 -11.70
N SER A 99 9.35 41.64 -12.76
CA SER A 99 10.09 41.59 -14.04
C SER A 99 11.58 41.22 -13.89
N LEU A 100 11.92 40.48 -12.83
CA LEU A 100 13.30 40.10 -12.50
C LEU A 100 13.70 38.72 -13.04
N LEU A 101 12.78 38.00 -13.69
CA LEU A 101 13.04 36.66 -14.24
C LEU A 101 13.17 36.70 -15.75
N SER A 102 14.21 36.03 -16.25
CA SER A 102 14.36 35.75 -17.67
C SER A 102 13.22 34.83 -18.15
N PRO A 103 12.56 35.17 -19.28
CA PRO A 103 11.53 34.32 -19.89
C PRO A 103 12.01 32.88 -20.17
N GLN A 104 13.29 32.72 -20.54
CA GLN A 104 13.88 31.40 -20.81
C GLN A 104 13.91 30.51 -19.56
N ILE A 105 14.14 31.10 -18.38
CA ILE A 105 14.15 30.37 -17.10
C ILE A 105 12.74 29.89 -16.75
N ILE A 106 11.72 30.73 -16.96
CA ILE A 106 10.32 30.38 -16.70
C ILE A 106 9.88 29.22 -17.60
N GLU A 107 10.20 29.28 -18.89
CA GLU A 107 9.87 28.22 -19.84
C GLU A 107 10.53 26.90 -19.45
N ARG A 108 11.83 26.91 -19.11
CA ARG A 108 12.54 25.72 -18.66
C ARG A 108 11.96 25.14 -17.37
N TYR A 109 11.56 26.00 -16.43
CA TYR A 109 10.93 25.58 -15.17
C TYR A 109 9.58 24.91 -15.39
N ASN A 110 8.75 25.45 -16.29
CA ASN A 110 7.45 24.86 -16.62
C ASN A 110 7.60 23.47 -17.26
N VAL A 111 8.61 23.26 -18.11
CA VAL A 111 8.92 21.94 -18.69
C VAL A 111 9.26 20.93 -17.60
N LEU A 112 10.13 21.30 -16.65
CA LEU A 112 10.53 20.42 -15.54
C LEU A 112 9.35 20.09 -14.61
N LEU A 113 8.47 21.06 -14.34
CA LEU A 113 7.26 20.82 -13.55
C LEU A 113 6.30 19.85 -14.25
N ALA A 114 6.10 20.00 -15.55
CA ALA A 114 5.26 19.08 -16.32
C ALA A 114 5.81 17.65 -16.31
N GLU A 115 7.13 17.50 -16.41
CA GLU A 115 7.82 16.21 -16.30
C GLU A 115 7.68 15.61 -14.89
N PHE A 116 7.84 16.42 -13.85
CA PHE A 116 7.64 16.00 -12.47
C PHE A 116 6.22 15.46 -12.23
N ILE A 117 5.18 16.19 -12.66
CA ILE A 117 3.77 15.77 -12.52
C ILE A 117 3.55 14.41 -13.22
N LYS A 118 4.15 14.21 -14.39
CA LYS A 118 4.06 12.95 -15.13
C LYS A 118 4.69 11.79 -14.35
N ILE A 119 5.86 12.01 -13.74
CA ILE A 119 6.56 11.01 -12.92
C ILE A 119 5.74 10.70 -11.66
N GLU A 120 5.19 11.71 -10.99
CA GLU A 120 4.35 11.54 -9.80
C GLU A 120 3.11 10.67 -10.11
N HIS A 121 2.42 10.95 -11.23
CA HIS A 121 1.27 10.17 -11.64
C HIS A 121 1.65 8.72 -12.02
N GLN A 122 2.79 8.53 -12.68
CA GLN A 122 3.28 7.19 -13.01
C GLN A 122 3.63 6.39 -11.74
N LEU A 123 4.20 7.05 -10.73
CA LEU A 123 4.48 6.46 -9.43
C LEU A 123 3.18 6.03 -8.74
N GLU A 124 2.17 6.91 -8.72
CA GLU A 124 0.84 6.61 -8.17
C GLU A 124 0.21 5.36 -8.83
N ILE A 125 0.21 5.30 -10.16
CA ILE A 125 -0.31 4.14 -10.92
C ILE A 125 0.46 2.87 -10.55
N THR A 126 1.79 2.96 -10.47
CA THR A 126 2.64 1.81 -10.15
C THR A 126 2.38 1.31 -8.75
N LEU A 127 2.27 2.20 -7.76
CA LEU A 127 1.92 1.85 -6.39
C LEU A 127 0.54 1.20 -6.29
N ARG A 128 -0.47 1.74 -7.00
CA ARG A 128 -1.80 1.11 -7.06
C ARG A 128 -1.74 -0.29 -7.68
N LYS A 129 -0.92 -0.52 -8.70
CA LYS A 129 -0.72 -1.85 -9.31
C LYS A 129 -0.10 -2.83 -8.31
N VAL A 130 0.93 -2.40 -7.57
CA VAL A 130 1.58 -3.22 -6.53
C VAL A 130 0.57 -3.61 -5.45
N ILE A 131 -0.20 -2.65 -4.92
CA ILE A 131 -1.23 -2.92 -3.91
C ILE A 131 -2.30 -3.90 -4.43
N ARG A 132 -2.72 -3.76 -5.70
CA ARG A 132 -3.67 -4.69 -6.33
C ARG A 132 -3.10 -6.09 -6.54
N SER A 133 -1.82 -6.22 -6.90
CA SER A 133 -1.16 -7.53 -7.02
C SER A 133 -1.00 -8.23 -5.67
N MET A 134 -0.96 -7.48 -4.57
CA MET A 134 -0.90 -8.03 -3.22
C MET A 134 -2.27 -8.49 -2.68
N THR A 135 -3.36 -7.95 -3.22
CA THR A 135 -4.74 -8.28 -2.80
C THR A 135 -5.39 -9.37 -3.66
N LYS A 136 -4.89 -9.63 -4.87
CA LYS A 136 -5.30 -10.77 -5.71
C LYS A 136 -4.65 -12.07 -5.26
#